data_AF-A0A8J5M5E9-F1
#
_entry.id   AF-A0A8J5M5E9-F1
#
_cell.length_a   1.000
_cell.length_b   1.000
_cell.length_c   1.000
_cell.angle_alpha   90.00
_cell.angle_beta   90.00
_cell.angle_gamma   90.00
#
_symmetry.space_group_name_H-M   'P 1'
#
loop_
_entity.id
_entity.type
_entity.pdbx_description
1 polymer ?
#
loop_
_entity_poly.entity_id
_entity_poly.type
_entity_poly.pdbx_seq_one_letter_code
_entity_poly.pdbx_strand_id
1 'polypeptide(L)'
;MQTIVLLQLLNRGSPVEIVYCYTCFVALNSLSCATNIFSAKFSALTEVLIDSIFDLSAAVLFPIITLVFCSYNFEFDRDVYLTYLEKLVPGSFEHTARLFADQSEIALFRVSFDSLRFSSRLDLVVRIALNLAFCYRLERVME
;
A
#
# COMPACT_ATOMS: atom_id res chain seq x y z
N MET A 1 8.80 5.71 -10.28
CA MET A 1 8.01 5.85 -9.03
C MET A 1 8.39 4.80 -7.98
N GLN A 2 8.47 3.53 -8.33
CA GLN A 2 8.75 2.43 -7.39
C GLN A 2 10.11 2.57 -6.66
N THR A 3 11.16 3.06 -7.33
CA THR A 3 12.47 3.35 -6.70
C THR A 3 12.41 4.42 -5.61
N ILE A 4 11.52 5.41 -5.73
CA ILE A 4 11.32 6.45 -4.71
C ILE A 4 10.69 5.84 -3.46
N VAL A 5 9.72 4.93 -3.63
CA VAL A 5 9.10 4.20 -2.51
C VAL A 5 10.14 3.33 -1.79
N LEU A 6 11.03 2.67 -2.53
CA LEU A 6 12.12 1.89 -1.93
C LEU A 6 13.04 2.76 -1.07
N LEU A 7 13.42 3.94 -1.59
CA LEU A 7 14.23 4.90 -0.83
C LEU A 7 13.51 5.36 0.45
N GLN A 8 12.20 5.60 0.38
CA GLN A 8 11.40 5.95 1.56
C GLN A 8 11.35 4.81 2.59
N LEU A 9 11.21 3.57 2.16
CA LEU A 9 11.22 2.39 3.04
C LEU A 9 12.56 2.27 3.79
N LEU A 10 13.68 2.49 3.08
CA LEU A 10 15.02 2.51 3.65
C LEU A 10 15.19 3.65 4.66
N ASN A 11 14.78 4.87 4.30
CA ASN A 11 14.89 6.04 5.19
C ASN A 11 14.02 5.92 6.45
N ARG A 12 12.91 5.19 6.39
CA ARG A 12 12.03 4.95 7.55
C ARG A 12 12.53 3.84 8.47
N GLY A 13 13.60 3.12 8.10
CA GLY A 13 14.08 1.97 8.87
C GLY A 13 13.08 0.82 8.88
N SER A 14 12.38 0.60 7.76
CA SER A 14 11.37 -0.46 7.64
C SER A 14 12.02 -1.85 7.80
N PRO A 15 11.28 -2.88 8.27
CA PRO A 15 11.80 -4.23 8.46
C PRO A 15 12.53 -4.78 7.22
N VAL A 16 13.64 -5.47 7.44
CA VAL A 16 14.54 -5.92 6.36
C VAL A 16 13.82 -6.84 5.37
N GLU A 17 12.90 -7.67 5.86
CA GLU A 17 12.11 -8.60 5.04
C GLU A 17 11.22 -7.86 4.04
N ILE A 18 10.56 -6.77 4.48
CA ILE A 18 9.70 -5.93 3.63
C ILE A 18 10.54 -5.19 2.59
N VAL A 19 11.68 -4.65 3.01
CA VAL A 19 12.60 -3.93 2.11
C VAL A 19 13.17 -4.88 1.05
N TYR A 20 13.59 -6.09 1.45
CA TYR A 20 14.10 -7.11 0.54
C TYR A 20 13.03 -7.53 -0.48
N CYS A 21 11.81 -7.81 -0.01
CA CYS A 21 10.68 -8.14 -0.87
C CYS A 21 10.40 -7.04 -1.92
N TYR A 22 10.36 -5.78 -1.49
CA TYR A 22 10.15 -4.66 -2.40
C TYR A 22 11.31 -4.47 -3.39
N THR A 23 12.54 -4.69 -2.94
CA THR A 23 13.74 -4.60 -3.80
C THR A 23 13.70 -5.66 -4.89
N CYS A 24 13.37 -6.91 -4.55
CA CYS A 24 13.15 -7.98 -5.52
C CYS A 24 12.05 -7.61 -6.52
N PHE A 25 10.96 -7.02 -6.06
CA PHE A 25 9.86 -6.56 -6.92
C PHE A 25 10.32 -5.49 -7.93
N VAL A 26 11.06 -4.48 -7.49
CA VAL A 26 11.63 -3.44 -8.38
C VAL A 26 12.62 -4.04 -9.38
N ALA A 27 13.41 -5.02 -8.96
CA ALA A 27 14.34 -5.73 -9.84
C ALA A 27 13.60 -6.52 -10.92
N LEU A 28 12.50 -7.20 -10.58
CA LEU A 28 11.65 -7.92 -11.53
C LEU A 28 10.99 -6.97 -12.54
N ASN A 29 10.50 -5.82 -12.09
CA ASN A 29 9.95 -4.82 -13.00
C ASN A 29 11.04 -4.33 -13.99
N SER A 30 12.23 -4.00 -13.47
CA SER A 30 13.35 -3.56 -14.30
C SER A 30 13.82 -4.63 -15.30
N LEU A 31 13.81 -5.90 -14.88
CA LEU A 31 14.09 -7.04 -15.75
C LEU A 31 13.04 -7.19 -16.84
N SER A 32 11.76 -7.00 -16.51
CA SER A 32 10.66 -6.99 -17.48
C SER A 32 10.88 -5.93 -18.56
N CYS A 33 11.18 -4.69 -18.18
CA CYS A 33 11.52 -3.63 -19.13
C CYS A 33 12.73 -4.00 -20.00
N ALA A 34 13.80 -4.55 -19.41
CA ALA A 34 14.97 -4.99 -20.17
C ALA A 34 14.64 -6.09 -21.19
N THR A 35 13.85 -7.09 -20.79
CA THR A 35 13.42 -8.17 -21.69
C THR A 35 12.56 -7.68 -22.85
N ASN A 36 11.77 -6.64 -22.61
CA ASN A 36 10.97 -5.99 -23.63
C ASN A 36 11.86 -5.31 -24.69
N ILE A 37 12.84 -4.52 -24.23
CA ILE A 37 13.83 -3.84 -25.10
C ILE A 37 14.62 -4.86 -25.93
N PHE A 38 15.09 -5.96 -25.32
CA PHE A 38 15.87 -6.98 -26.04
C PHE A 38 15.03 -7.80 -27.03
N SER A 39 13.77 -8.06 -26.71
CA SER A 39 12.93 -8.92 -27.55
C SER A 39 12.43 -8.21 -28.80
N ALA A 40 12.27 -6.87 -28.79
CA ALA A 40 11.81 -6.00 -29.89
C ALA A 40 10.58 -6.50 -30.70
N LYS A 41 9.89 -7.52 -30.17
CA LYS A 41 8.78 -8.25 -30.79
C LYS A 41 7.44 -7.93 -30.15
N PHE A 42 7.45 -7.36 -28.96
CA PHE A 42 6.23 -7.00 -28.26
C PHE A 42 5.63 -5.74 -28.88
N SER A 43 4.31 -5.74 -29.01
CA SER A 43 3.57 -4.55 -29.41
C SER A 43 3.71 -3.49 -28.31
N ALA A 44 3.73 -2.21 -28.69
CA ALA A 44 3.71 -1.08 -27.75
C ALA A 44 2.56 -1.19 -26.73
N LEU A 45 1.46 -1.86 -27.10
CA LEU A 45 0.34 -2.12 -26.19
C LEU A 45 0.66 -3.14 -25.11
N THR A 46 1.40 -4.20 -25.46
CA THR A 46 1.82 -5.23 -24.49
C THR A 46 2.77 -4.66 -23.46
N GLU A 47 3.66 -3.75 -23.87
CA GLU A 47 4.55 -3.02 -22.98
C GLU A 47 3.78 -2.19 -21.95
N VAL A 48 2.83 -1.35 -22.41
CA VAL A 48 2.02 -0.51 -21.53
C VAL A 48 1.19 -1.34 -20.54
N LEU A 49 0.66 -2.48 -21.00
CA LEU A 49 -0.13 -3.38 -20.14
C LEU A 49 0.73 -4.02 -19.05
N ILE A 50 1.95 -4.46 -19.38
CA ILE A 50 2.89 -5.04 -18.41
C ILE A 50 3.29 -3.99 -17.36
N ASP A 51 3.68 -2.78 -17.80
CA ASP A 51 4.04 -1.69 -16.88
C ASP A 51 2.88 -1.32 -15.95
N SER A 52 1.65 -1.28 -16.48
CA SER A 52 0.44 -1.00 -15.70
C SER A 52 0.17 -2.06 -14.63
N ILE A 53 0.46 -3.34 -14.91
CA ILE A 53 0.33 -4.43 -13.92
C ILE A 53 1.36 -4.28 -12.80
N PHE A 54 2.60 -3.92 -13.13
CA PHE A 54 3.62 -3.65 -12.11
C PHE A 54 3.24 -2.44 -11.24
N ASP A 55 2.70 -1.38 -11.83
CA ASP A 55 2.25 -0.23 -11.04
C ASP A 55 1.03 -0.55 -10.17
N LEU A 56 0.07 -1.33 -10.68
CA LEU A 56 -1.07 -1.79 -9.90
C LEU A 56 -0.66 -2.68 -8.72
N SER A 57 0.27 -3.61 -8.95
CA SER A 57 0.77 -4.50 -7.90
C SER A 57 1.60 -3.74 -6.85
N ALA A 58 2.40 -2.74 -7.26
CA ALA A 58 3.09 -1.86 -6.32
C ALA A 58 2.10 -1.05 -5.46
N ALA A 59 1.02 -0.54 -6.07
CA ALA A 59 0.04 0.29 -5.40
C ALA A 59 -0.90 -0.48 -4.46
N VAL A 60 -1.24 -1.74 -4.80
CA VAL A 60 -2.26 -2.52 -4.08
C VAL A 60 -1.68 -3.74 -3.39
N LEU A 61 -0.91 -4.57 -4.10
CA LEU A 61 -0.42 -5.85 -3.59
C LEU A 61 0.63 -5.67 -2.50
N PHE A 62 1.55 -4.71 -2.68
CA PHE A 62 2.62 -4.48 -1.72
C PHE A 62 2.12 -3.99 -0.34
N PRO A 63 1.18 -3.03 -0.23
CA PRO A 63 0.53 -2.71 1.04
C PRO A 63 -0.15 -3.92 1.70
N ILE A 64 -0.77 -4.81 0.93
CA ILE A 64 -1.40 -6.03 1.48
C ILE A 64 -0.36 -6.97 2.07
N ILE A 65 0.73 -7.24 1.34
CA ILE A 65 1.84 -8.08 1.83
C ILE A 65 2.42 -7.50 3.12
N THR A 66 2.60 -6.17 3.16
CA THR A 66 3.07 -5.47 4.36
C THR A 66 2.12 -5.66 5.54
N LEU A 67 0.80 -5.51 5.34
CA LEU A 67 -0.19 -5.76 6.39
C LEU A 67 -0.18 -7.20 6.88
N VAL A 68 -0.06 -8.17 5.98
CA VAL A 68 0.04 -9.59 6.33
C VAL A 68 1.31 -9.86 7.14
N PHE A 69 2.46 -9.34 6.70
CA PHE A 69 3.71 -9.44 7.44
C PHE A 69 3.59 -8.85 8.84
N CYS A 70 3.04 -7.65 8.97
CA CYS A 70 2.78 -7.02 10.26
C CYS A 70 1.86 -7.88 11.14
N SER A 71 0.83 -8.50 10.57
CA SER A 71 -0.10 -9.34 11.33
C SER A 71 0.53 -10.59 11.94
N TYR A 72 1.60 -11.12 11.31
CA TYR A 72 2.32 -12.29 11.80
C TYR A 72 3.52 -11.96 12.69
N ASN A 73 4.17 -10.82 12.48
CA ASN A 73 5.43 -10.47 13.16
C ASN A 73 5.27 -9.42 14.26
N PHE A 74 4.22 -8.59 14.22
CA PHE A 74 3.97 -7.64 15.29
C PHE A 74 3.03 -8.24 16.33
N GLU A 75 3.64 -8.63 17.44
CA GLU A 75 2.93 -9.04 18.65
C GLU A 75 2.57 -7.78 19.45
N PHE A 76 1.31 -7.34 19.33
CA PHE A 76 0.79 -6.27 20.16
C PHE A 76 0.29 -6.87 21.46
N ASP A 77 1.00 -6.59 22.56
CA ASP A 77 0.65 -7.06 23.90
C ASP A 77 -0.68 -6.43 24.35
N ARG A 78 -1.75 -7.18 24.10
CA ARG A 78 -3.11 -6.77 24.43
C ARG A 78 -3.34 -6.73 25.93
N ASP A 79 -2.63 -7.53 26.71
CA ASP A 79 -2.83 -7.62 28.16
C ASP A 79 -2.25 -6.38 28.84
N VAL A 80 -1.07 -5.93 28.41
CA VAL A 80 -0.50 -4.64 28.83
C VAL A 80 -1.39 -3.48 28.39
N TYR A 81 -1.90 -3.50 27.16
CA TYR A 81 -2.82 -2.48 26.67
C TYR A 81 -4.12 -2.42 27.50
N LEU A 82 -4.72 -3.56 27.82
CA LEU A 82 -5.92 -3.65 28.66
C LEU A 82 -5.65 -3.16 30.08
N THR A 83 -4.47 -3.48 30.63
CA THR A 83 -4.05 -2.97 31.95
C THR A 83 -3.94 -1.45 31.96
N TYR A 84 -3.39 -0.86 30.90
CA TYR A 84 -3.37 0.60 30.74
C TYR A 84 -4.78 1.17 30.64
N LEU A 85 -5.67 0.52 29.89
CA LEU A 85 -7.05 0.96 29.70
C LEU A 85 -7.88 0.89 30.98
N GLU A 86 -7.58 -0.07 31.86
CA GLU A 86 -8.19 -0.21 33.19
C GLU A 86 -7.67 0.86 34.18
N LYS A 87 -6.37 1.16 34.15
CA LYS A 87 -5.73 2.10 35.08
C LYS A 87 -5.88 3.57 34.69
N LEU A 88 -5.94 3.87 33.40
CA LEU A 88 -6.10 5.22 32.89
C LEU A 88 -7.59 5.59 32.90
N VAL A 89 -7.89 6.82 33.33
CA VAL A 89 -9.26 7.34 33.18
C VAL A 89 -9.61 7.31 31.69
N PRO A 90 -10.73 6.67 31.29
CA PRO A 90 -11.09 6.54 29.90
C PRO A 90 -11.17 7.91 29.23
N GLY A 91 -10.44 8.07 28.13
CA GLY A 91 -10.40 9.32 27.37
C GLY A 91 -9.45 10.39 27.93
N SER A 92 -8.72 10.17 29.03
CA SER A 92 -7.76 11.15 29.56
C SER A 92 -6.71 11.51 28.50
N PHE A 93 -6.17 10.52 27.80
CA PHE A 93 -5.15 10.73 26.77
C PHE A 93 -5.76 11.31 25.49
N GLU A 94 -6.89 10.77 25.00
CA GLU A 94 -7.55 11.30 23.80
C GLU A 94 -8.10 12.70 23.99
N HIS A 95 -8.52 13.08 25.21
CA HIS A 95 -9.03 14.42 25.49
C HIS A 95 -7.88 15.42 25.52
N THR A 96 -6.79 15.11 26.20
CA THR A 96 -5.58 15.95 26.18
C THR A 96 -5.03 16.09 24.77
N ALA A 97 -4.91 15.01 24.00
CA ALA A 97 -4.43 15.07 22.61
C ALA A 97 -5.34 15.90 21.70
N ARG A 98 -6.67 15.84 21.89
CA ARG A 98 -7.65 16.66 21.15
C ARG A 98 -7.61 18.14 21.49
N LEU A 99 -7.09 18.53 22.66
CA LEU A 99 -6.92 19.95 23.01
C LEU A 99 -5.76 20.60 22.25
N PHE A 100 -4.78 19.81 21.82
CA PHE A 100 -3.60 20.31 21.10
C PHE A 100 -3.70 20.19 19.57
N ALA A 101 -4.70 19.47 19.07
CA ALA A 101 -4.85 19.19 17.65
C ALA A 101 -6.08 19.89 17.08
N ASP A 102 -5.94 20.47 15.89
CA ASP A 102 -7.06 21.12 15.21
C ASP A 102 -8.13 20.08 14.80
N GLN A 103 -9.38 20.36 15.17
CA GLN A 103 -10.49 19.44 14.90
C GLN A 103 -10.76 19.30 13.40
N SER A 104 -10.48 20.34 12.61
CA SER A 104 -10.67 20.31 11.16
C SER A 104 -9.66 19.38 10.48
N GLU A 105 -8.39 19.44 10.89
CA GLU A 105 -7.33 18.56 10.39
C GLU A 105 -7.58 17.10 10.80
N ILE A 106 -8.03 16.85 12.04
CA ILE A 106 -8.37 15.50 12.49
C ILE A 106 -9.54 14.94 11.67
N ALA A 107 -10.57 15.74 11.41
CA ALA A 107 -11.72 15.31 10.62
C ALA A 107 -11.32 15.00 9.17
N LEU A 108 -10.51 15.87 8.55
CA LEU A 108 -10.03 15.68 7.19
C LEU A 108 -9.13 14.44 7.09
N PHE A 109 -8.22 14.24 8.05
CA PHE A 109 -7.39 13.04 8.13
C PHE A 109 -8.25 11.80 8.24
N ARG A 110 -9.24 11.77 9.15
CA ARG A 110 -10.13 10.61 9.32
C ARG A 110 -10.92 10.28 8.07
N VAL A 111 -11.55 11.27 7.43
CA VAL A 111 -12.32 11.06 6.20
C VAL A 111 -11.41 10.57 5.07
N SER A 112 -10.22 11.18 4.93
CA SER A 112 -9.26 10.77 3.91
C SER A 112 -8.74 9.36 4.17
N PHE A 113 -8.39 9.06 5.42
CA PHE A 113 -7.88 7.75 5.81
C PHE A 113 -8.95 6.65 5.67
N ASP A 114 -10.20 6.91 6.05
CA ASP A 114 -11.30 5.96 5.83
C ASP A 114 -11.55 5.72 4.34
N SER A 115 -11.32 6.72 3.48
CA SER A 115 -11.43 6.55 2.03
C SER A 115 -10.29 5.73 1.41
N LEU A 116 -9.13 5.68 2.08
CA LEU A 116 -7.94 4.92 1.66
C LEU A 116 -7.91 3.52 2.26
N ARG A 117 -8.53 3.34 3.44
CA ARG A 117 -8.54 2.09 4.18
C ARG A 117 -9.51 1.12 3.52
N PHE A 118 -9.03 -0.09 3.26
CA PHE A 118 -9.91 -1.20 2.90
C PHE A 118 -10.78 -1.55 4.10
N SER A 119 -12.07 -1.22 4.02
CA SER A 119 -13.01 -1.49 5.10
C SER A 119 -13.39 -2.98 5.16
N SER A 120 -13.32 -3.67 4.01
CA SER A 120 -13.59 -5.11 3.92
C SER A 120 -12.74 -5.80 2.86
N ARG A 121 -12.63 -7.14 2.95
CA ARG A 121 -12.00 -7.96 1.91
C ARG A 121 -12.67 -7.79 0.54
N LEU A 122 -13.99 -7.55 0.52
CA LEU A 122 -14.73 -7.33 -0.73
C LEU A 122 -14.44 -5.96 -1.34
N ASP A 123 -14.32 -4.92 -0.53
CA ASP A 123 -13.94 -3.57 -0.99
C ASP A 123 -12.56 -3.58 -1.69
N LEU A 124 -11.64 -4.40 -1.18
CA LEU A 124 -10.35 -4.64 -1.81
C LEU A 124 -10.48 -5.33 -3.17
N VAL A 125 -11.28 -6.39 -3.26
CA VAL A 125 -11.53 -7.10 -4.53
C VAL A 125 -12.18 -6.17 -5.56
N VAL A 126 -13.15 -5.35 -5.15
CA VAL A 126 -13.82 -4.38 -6.03
C VAL A 126 -12.83 -3.34 -6.55
N ARG A 127 -11.94 -2.80 -5.71
CA ARG A 127 -10.90 -1.85 -6.16
C ARG A 127 -9.91 -2.48 -7.12
N ILE A 128 -9.46 -3.71 -6.87
CA ILE A 128 -8.60 -4.44 -7.80
C ILE A 128 -9.33 -4.66 -9.14
N ALA A 129 -10.58 -5.11 -9.11
CA ALA A 129 -11.39 -5.34 -10.29
C ALA A 129 -11.65 -4.06 -11.09
N LEU A 130 -11.92 -2.93 -10.43
CA LEU A 130 -12.11 -1.65 -11.08
C LEU A 130 -10.84 -1.15 -11.77
N ASN A 131 -9.67 -1.28 -11.12
CA ASN A 131 -8.40 -0.91 -11.73
C ASN A 131 -8.05 -1.83 -12.92
N LEU A 132 -8.27 -3.14 -12.81
CA LEU A 132 -8.10 -4.09 -13.91
C LEU A 132 -9.06 -3.79 -15.07
N ALA A 133 -10.33 -3.50 -14.76
CA ALA A 133 -11.33 -3.12 -15.76
C ALA A 133 -10.99 -1.79 -16.43
N PHE A 134 -10.35 -0.86 -15.71
CA PHE A 134 -9.84 0.39 -16.29
C PHE A 134 -8.68 0.12 -17.24
N CYS A 135 -7.70 -0.70 -16.87
CA CYS A 135 -6.62 -1.13 -17.76
C CYS A 135 -7.17 -1.80 -19.04
N TYR A 136 -8.14 -2.70 -18.88
CA TYR A 136 -8.79 -3.36 -20.01
C TYR A 136 -9.60 -2.40 -20.91
N ARG A 137 -10.23 -1.38 -20.32
CA ARG A 137 -10.92 -0.34 -21.11
C ARG A 137 -9.93 0.54 -21.88
N LEU A 138 -8.77 0.86 -21.30
CA LEU A 138 -7.72 1.59 -22.02
C LEU A 138 -7.19 0.77 -23.20
N GLU A 139 -6.96 -0.53 -23.00
CA GLU A 139 -6.59 -1.47 -24.07
C GLU A 139 -7.60 -1.41 -25.23
N ARG A 140 -8.90 -1.49 -24.92
CA ARG A 140 -9.95 -1.49 -25.94
C ARG A 140 -10.18 -0.14 -26.64
N VAL A 141 -9.87 0.99 -26.02
CA VAL A 141 -10.05 2.32 -26.61
C VAL A 141 -8.86 2.69 -27.52
N MET A 142 -7.70 2.08 -27.30
CA MET A 142 -6.50 2.31 -28.10
C MET A 142 -6.40 1.41 -29.35
N GLU A 143 -7.31 0.45 -29.50
CA GLU A 143 -7.51 -0.42 -30.67
C GLU A 143 -8.49 0.20 -31.68
#